data_AF-A0A704TT59-F1
#
_entry.id   AF-A0A704TT59-F1
#
_cell.length_a   1.000
_cell.length_b   1.000
_cell.length_c   1.000
_cell.angle_alpha   90.00
_cell.angle_beta   90.00
_cell.angle_gamma   90.00
#
_symmetry.space_group_name_H-M   'P 1'
#
loop_
_entity.id
_entity.type
_entity.pdbx_description
1 polymer ?
#
loop_
_entity_poly.entity_id
_entity_poly.type
_entity_poly.pdbx_seq_one_letter_code
_entity_poly.pdbx_strand_id
1 'polypeptide(L)' 'MKKAFLVLFTAMSVLVSMPSFAGNCQHDNDTAADGSRCGGRSADSRPGGGGAR' A
#
# COMPACT_ATOMS: atom_id res chain seq x y z
N MET A 1 33.82 -11.88 -15.44
CA MET A 1 33.43 -11.50 -14.06
C MET A 1 32.78 -10.11 -13.97
N LYS A 2 33.35 -9.02 -14.53
CA LYS A 2 32.79 -7.66 -14.38
C LYS A 2 31.39 -7.43 -14.97
N LYS A 3 31.02 -8.16 -16.04
CA LYS A 3 29.71 -8.03 -16.69
C LYS A 3 28.57 -8.66 -15.87
N ALA A 4 28.86 -9.66 -15.03
CA ALA A 4 27.88 -10.31 -14.18
C ALA A 4 27.34 -9.37 -13.09
N PHE A 5 28.19 -8.51 -12.55
CA PHE A 5 27.79 -7.50 -11.57
C PHE A 5 26.85 -6.44 -12.15
N LEU A 6 27.05 -6.03 -13.41
CA LEU A 6 26.15 -5.09 -14.07
C LEU A 6 24.75 -5.69 -14.29
N VAL A 7 24.69 -6.95 -14.75
CA VAL A 7 23.42 -7.65 -14.97
C VAL A 7 22.66 -7.84 -13.65
N LEU A 8 23.37 -8.20 -12.57
CA LEU A 8 22.78 -8.36 -11.25
C LEU A 8 22.23 -7.04 -10.71
N PHE A 9 22.94 -5.93 -10.90
CA PHE A 9 22.52 -4.61 -10.42
C PHE A 9 21.29 -4.08 -11.18
N THR A 10 21.23 -4.29 -12.50
CA THR A 10 20.05 -3.94 -13.31
C THR A 10 18.84 -4.83 -13.06
N ALA A 11 19.03 -6.08 -12.65
CA ALA A 11 17.91 -6.97 -12.31
C ALA A 11 17.27 -6.59 -10.96
N MET A 12 18.08 -6.09 -10.01
CA MET A 12 17.60 -5.78 -8.66
C MET A 12 16.77 -4.50 -8.57
N SER A 13 16.93 -3.55 -9.51
CA SER A 13 16.15 -2.30 -9.52
C SER A 13 14.68 -2.49 -9.88
N VAL A 14 14.31 -3.63 -10.49
CA VAL A 14 12.94 -3.91 -10.89
C VAL A 14 12.09 -4.48 -9.73
N LEU A 15 12.71 -5.03 -8.68
CA LEU A 15 11.99 -5.71 -7.60
C LEU A 15 11.35 -4.78 -6.54
N VAL A 16 11.66 -3.49 -6.53
CA VAL A 16 11.28 -2.58 -5.43
C VAL A 16 9.93 -1.86 -5.62
N SER A 17 9.23 -2.05 -6.73
CA SER A 17 7.96 -1.35 -7.00
C SER A 17 6.72 -2.17 -6.65
N MET A 18 6.81 -3.16 -5.76
CA MET A 18 5.61 -3.89 -5.32
C MET A 18 4.75 -2.96 -4.47
N PRO A 19 3.53 -2.61 -4.90
CA PRO A 19 2.62 -1.86 -4.04
C PRO A 19 2.36 -2.74 -2.82
N SER A 20 2.71 -2.25 -1.64
CA SER A 20 2.28 -2.84 -0.38
C SER A 20 0.75 -2.71 -0.32
N PHE A 21 0.04 -3.73 -0.78
CA PHE A 21 -1.41 -3.79 -0.71
C PHE A 21 -1.79 -3.93 0.77
N ALA A 22 -2.02 -2.79 1.44
CA ALA A 22 -2.35 -2.72 2.86
C ALA A 22 -3.77 -3.21 3.19
N GLY A 23 -4.50 -3.79 2.23
CA GLY A 23 -5.90 -4.18 2.39
C GLY A 23 -6.88 -3.01 2.24
N ASN A 24 -8.13 -3.23 2.62
CA ASN A 24 -9.13 -2.16 2.72
C ASN A 24 -8.80 -1.26 3.91
N CYS A 25 -9.00 0.04 3.75
CA CYS A 25 -8.87 1.03 4.82
C CYS A 25 -9.77 0.66 6.02
N GLN A 26 -9.18 0.56 7.21
CA GLN A 26 -9.96 0.33 8.43
C GLN A 26 -10.53 1.66 8.92
N HIS A 27 -9.68 2.66 9.05
CA HIS A 27 -9.99 3.98 9.62
C HIS A 27 -9.96 5.10 8.57
N ASP A 28 -10.63 6.21 8.86
CA ASP A 28 -10.69 7.38 7.95
C ASP A 28 -9.31 8.02 7.73
N ASN A 29 -8.46 7.92 8.74
CA ASN A 29 -7.09 8.43 8.73
C ASN A 29 -6.08 7.45 8.12
N ASP A 30 -6.49 6.27 7.68
CA ASP A 30 -5.59 5.38 6.96
C ASP A 30 -5.19 5.98 5.60
N THR A 31 -4.05 5.54 5.09
CA THR A 31 -3.55 5.90 3.76
C THR A 31 -3.92 4.80 2.78
N ALA A 32 -4.64 5.18 1.72
CA ALA A 32 -5.01 4.27 0.65
C ALA A 32 -3.82 3.94 -0.26
N ALA A 33 -3.99 2.92 -1.10
CA ALA A 33 -2.95 2.44 -2.02
C ALA A 33 -2.47 3.50 -3.03
N ASP A 34 -3.29 4.53 -3.29
CA ASP A 34 -2.96 5.67 -4.14
C ASP A 34 -2.26 6.82 -3.38
N GLY A 35 -1.97 6.64 -2.08
CA GLY A 35 -1.36 7.65 -1.22
C GLY A 35 -2.35 8.68 -0.66
N SER A 36 -3.63 8.63 -1.03
CA SER A 36 -4.66 9.51 -0.49
C SER A 36 -5.14 9.06 0.89
N ARG A 37 -5.84 9.93 1.63
CA ARG A 37 -6.52 9.53 2.88
C ARG A 37 -7.80 8.77 2.56
N CYS A 38 -8.07 7.73 3.33
CA CYS A 38 -9.22 6.86 3.11
C CYS A 38 -10.56 7.57 3.32
N GLY A 39 -10.67 8.42 4.34
CA GLY A 39 -11.88 9.19 4.63
C GLY A 39 -13.13 8.29 4.63
N GLY A 40 -14.19 8.75 3.95
CA GLY A 40 -15.47 8.03 3.84
C GLY A 40 -15.42 6.64 3.20
N ARG A 41 -14.27 6.20 2.66
CA ARG A 41 -14.08 4.85 2.10
C ARG A 41 -13.69 3.82 3.15
N SER A 42 -13.37 4.27 4.37
CA SER A 42 -12.96 3.41 5.49
C SER A 42 -14.08 2.45 5.93
N ALA A 43 -13.70 1.38 6.62
CA ALA A 43 -14.66 0.45 7.23
C ALA A 43 -15.49 1.14 8.33
N ASP A 44 -14.87 2.00 9.14
CA ASP A 44 -15.53 2.78 10.19
C ASP A 44 -16.61 3.72 9.64
N SER A 45 -16.38 4.29 8.46
CA SER A 45 -17.35 5.16 7.77
C SER A 45 -18.57 4.42 7.24
N ARG A 46 -18.55 3.08 7.19
CA ARG A 46 -19.69 2.30 6.69
C ARG A 46 -20.81 2.25 7.74
N PRO A 47 -22.09 2.32 7.32
CA PRO A 47 -23.22 2.16 8.23
C PRO A 47 -23.15 0.82 8.99
N GLY A 48 -23.08 0.88 10.32
CA GLY A 48 -22.94 -0.29 11.20
C GLY A 48 -21.49 -0.76 11.45
N GLY A 49 -20.49 -0.15 10.81
CA GLY A 49 -19.06 -0.45 11.00
C GLY A 49 -18.43 0.28 12.20
N GLY A 50 -18.99 1.44 12.57
CA GLY A 50 -18.68 2.09 13.84
C GLY A 50 -19.42 1.41 14.98
N GLY A 51 -18.80 0.40 15.60
CA GLY A 51 -19.28 -0.12 16.88
C GLY A 51 -19.55 1.03 17.85
N ALA A 52 -20.69 0.94 18.54
CA ALA A 52 -21.12 1.77 19.66
C ALA A 52 -20.03 2.71 20.23
N ARG A 53 -20.24 4.02 20.05
CA ARG A 53 -19.71 5.02 20.97
C ARG A 53 -20.90 5.65 21.68
#